data_AF-A0A2E3W4G1-F1
#
_entry.id   AF-A0A2E3W4G1-F1
#
_cell.length_a   1.000
_cell.length_b   1.000
_cell.length_c   1.000
_cell.angle_alpha   90.00
_cell.angle_beta   90.00
_cell.angle_gamma   90.00
#
_symmetry.space_group_name_H-M   'P 1'
#
loop_
_entity.id
_entity.type
_entity.pdbx_description
1 polymer ?
#
loop_
_entity_poly.entity_id
_entity_poly.type
_entity_poly.pdbx_seq_one_letter_code
_entity_poly.pdbx_strand_id
1 'polypeptide(L)'
;MQFNTKSGKASEGLLKETVELLPRYIDHIQSKSRELVPKLDESMDSIKEFGQLIDKVSSLIRLFSIVHSECKVYSQDNSSNEAVKAVEIHLLSILKAVKSAYLVQDTVLLADLLEYELQDNLTQWKICVIPMLKRMSHRS
;
A
#
# COMPACT_ATOMS: atom_id res chain seq x y z
N MET A 1 18.19 18.50 -32.94
CA MET A 1 17.22 17.58 -32.31
C MET A 1 17.14 17.95 -30.84
N GLN A 2 16.14 18.72 -30.42
CA GLN A 2 15.95 19.09 -29.02
C GLN A 2 15.19 17.96 -28.34
N PHE A 3 15.84 17.27 -27.40
CA PHE A 3 15.16 16.27 -26.58
C PHE A 3 14.14 16.95 -25.67
N ASN A 4 12.94 16.40 -25.66
CA ASN A 4 11.75 16.88 -24.98
C ASN A 4 11.93 16.86 -23.45
N THR A 5 12.39 17.98 -22.87
CA THR A 5 12.62 18.14 -21.42
C THR A 5 11.34 18.37 -20.60
N LYS A 6 10.16 18.46 -21.24
CA LYS A 6 8.88 18.71 -20.55
C LYS A 6 8.21 17.43 -20.01
N SER A 7 8.43 16.29 -20.65
CA SER A 7 7.78 15.03 -20.26
C SER A 7 8.34 14.44 -18.95
N GLY A 8 9.66 14.50 -18.74
CA GLY A 8 10.31 13.97 -17.54
C GLY A 8 9.95 14.73 -16.25
N LYS A 9 9.97 16.07 -16.31
CA LYS A 9 9.64 16.93 -15.16
C LYS A 9 8.20 16.80 -14.68
N ALA A 10 7.24 16.60 -15.61
CA ALA A 10 5.85 16.36 -15.25
C ALA A 10 5.67 14.99 -14.57
N SER A 11 6.37 13.95 -15.03
CA SER A 11 6.34 12.62 -14.41
C SER A 11 6.97 12.60 -13.02
N GLU A 12 8.06 13.36 -12.82
CA GLU A 12 8.74 13.49 -11.53
C GLU A 12 7.89 14.26 -10.51
N GLY A 13 7.24 15.35 -10.94
CA GLY A 13 6.29 16.09 -10.10
C GLY A 13 5.13 15.22 -9.63
N LEU A 14 4.56 14.42 -10.54
CA LEU A 14 3.49 13.48 -10.21
C LEU A 14 3.94 12.37 -9.25
N LEU A 15 5.16 11.85 -9.41
CA LEU A 15 5.73 10.86 -8.51
C LEU A 15 5.90 11.43 -7.10
N LYS A 16 6.43 12.65 -6.97
CA LYS A 16 6.59 13.35 -5.68
C LYS A 16 5.24 13.55 -4.99
N GLU A 17 4.25 14.09 -5.71
CA GLU A 17 2.90 14.27 -5.19
C GLU A 17 2.29 12.93 -4.75
N THR A 18 2.44 11.88 -5.55
CA THR A 18 1.94 10.54 -5.22
C THR A 18 2.56 10.03 -3.91
N VAL A 19 3.89 10.11 -3.77
CA VAL A 19 4.60 9.69 -2.55
C VAL A 19 4.14 10.49 -1.32
N GLU A 20 3.80 11.77 -1.48
CA GLU A 20 3.28 12.61 -0.40
C GLU A 20 1.84 12.25 0.02
N LEU A 21 1.04 11.72 -0.92
CA LEU A 21 -0.34 11.29 -0.66
C LEU A 21 -0.45 9.89 -0.07
N LEU A 22 0.57 9.03 -0.25
CA LEU A 22 0.58 7.65 0.25
C LEU A 22 0.23 7.52 1.74
N PRO A 23 0.78 8.32 2.68
CA PRO A 23 0.43 8.20 4.09
C PRO A 23 -1.06 8.40 4.36
N ARG A 24 -1.71 9.34 3.66
CA ARG A 24 -3.14 9.61 3.81
C ARG A 24 -3.99 8.46 3.28
N TYR A 25 -3.57 7.86 2.17
CA TYR A 25 -4.27 6.70 1.62
C TYR A 25 -4.14 5.47 2.54
N ILE A 26 -2.97 5.28 3.15
CA ILE A 26 -2.76 4.28 4.20
C ILE A 26 -3.69 4.54 5.39
N ASP A 27 -3.72 5.79 5.89
CA ASP A 27 -4.57 6.16 7.03
C ASP A 27 -6.05 5.88 6.74
N HIS A 28 -6.50 6.14 5.51
CA HIS A 28 -7.86 5.83 5.08
C HIS A 28 -8.17 4.33 5.12
N ILE A 29 -7.25 3.49 4.62
CA ILE A 29 -7.40 2.03 4.67
C ILE A 29 -7.41 1.54 6.12
N GLN A 30 -6.47 2.00 6.94
CA GLN A 30 -6.38 1.65 8.36
C GLN A 30 -7.63 2.06 9.14
N SER A 31 -8.16 3.25 8.88
CA SER A 31 -9.40 3.74 9.49
C SER A 31 -10.60 2.91 9.05
N LYS A 32 -10.77 2.67 7.74
CA LYS A 32 -11.92 1.91 7.23
C LYS A 32 -11.88 0.45 7.69
N SER A 33 -10.69 -0.15 7.77
CA SER A 33 -10.49 -1.49 8.34
C SER A 33 -11.01 -1.57 9.78
N ARG A 34 -10.57 -0.66 10.65
CA ARG A 34 -11.01 -0.61 12.06
C ARG A 34 -12.51 -0.33 12.22
N GLU A 35 -13.08 0.48 11.33
CA GLU A 35 -14.53 0.74 11.33
C GLU A 35 -15.36 -0.49 10.94
N LEU A 36 -14.80 -1.32 10.04
CA LEU A 36 -15.50 -2.47 9.50
C LEU A 36 -15.40 -3.70 10.39
N VAL A 37 -14.25 -3.98 11.02
CA VAL A 37 -14.02 -5.22 11.79
C VAL A 37 -15.13 -5.54 12.80
N PRO A 38 -15.63 -4.59 13.62
CA PRO A 38 -16.73 -4.87 14.55
C PRO A 38 -18.03 -5.34 13.86
N LYS A 39 -18.19 -5.06 12.57
CA LYS A 39 -19.38 -5.32 11.76
C LYS A 39 -19.30 -6.60 10.94
N LEU A 40 -18.25 -7.41 11.08
CA LEU A 40 -17.98 -8.60 10.25
C LEU A 40 -19.15 -9.59 10.19
N ASP A 41 -19.85 -9.76 11.31
CA ASP A 41 -20.96 -10.72 11.44
C ASP A 41 -22.35 -10.05 11.39
N GLU A 42 -22.43 -8.73 11.18
CA GLU A 42 -23.68 -7.98 11.38
C GLU A 42 -24.63 -8.00 10.17
N SER A 43 -24.11 -8.00 8.93
CA SER A 43 -24.99 -7.92 7.73
C SER A 43 -24.29 -8.29 6.42
N MET A 44 -25.10 -8.61 5.40
CA MET A 44 -24.61 -8.78 4.01
C MET A 44 -24.02 -7.49 3.43
N ASP A 45 -24.49 -6.31 3.86
CA ASP A 45 -23.94 -5.03 3.44
C ASP A 45 -22.53 -4.83 3.99
N SER A 46 -22.28 -5.25 5.24
CA SER A 46 -20.93 -5.26 5.84
C SER A 46 -19.96 -6.09 5.00
N ILE A 47 -20.37 -7.30 4.57
CA ILE A 47 -19.55 -8.18 3.71
C ILE A 47 -19.17 -7.48 2.40
N LYS A 48 -20.10 -6.75 1.78
CA LYS A 48 -19.82 -6.00 0.56
C LYS A 48 -18.82 -4.87 0.81
N GLU A 49 -18.91 -4.17 1.92
CA GLU A 49 -17.93 -3.14 2.30
C GLU A 49 -16.54 -3.74 2.55
N PHE A 50 -16.46 -4.97 3.08
CA PHE A 50 -15.20 -5.72 3.19
C PHE A 50 -14.58 -6.04 1.83
N GLY A 51 -15.38 -6.52 0.87
CA GLY A 51 -14.90 -6.73 -0.50
C GLY A 51 -14.26 -5.47 -1.08
N GLN A 52 -14.90 -4.30 -0.87
CA GLN A 52 -14.34 -3.02 -1.31
C GLN A 52 -13.05 -2.62 -0.58
N LEU A 53 -12.92 -2.95 0.72
CA LEU A 53 -11.68 -2.74 1.46
C LEU A 53 -10.53 -3.58 0.87
N ILE A 54 -10.79 -4.85 0.58
CA ILE A 54 -9.82 -5.77 -0.05
C ILE A 54 -9.34 -5.22 -1.39
N ASP A 55 -10.26 -4.69 -2.21
CA ASP A 55 -9.92 -4.06 -3.49
C ASP A 55 -9.07 -2.79 -3.33
N LYS A 56 -9.34 -1.98 -2.30
CA LYS A 56 -8.51 -0.80 -1.97
C LYS A 56 -7.10 -1.19 -1.52
N VAL A 57 -6.97 -2.23 -0.68
CA VAL A 57 -5.64 -2.76 -0.29
C VAL A 57 -4.90 -3.28 -1.52
N SER A 58 -5.58 -4.01 -2.41
CA SER A 58 -4.99 -4.48 -3.68
C SER A 58 -4.54 -3.30 -4.57
N SER A 59 -5.32 -2.22 -4.61
CA SER A 59 -4.98 -1.02 -5.36
C SER A 59 -3.78 -0.28 -4.76
N LEU A 60 -3.68 -0.24 -3.42
CA LEU A 60 -2.53 0.32 -2.72
C LEU A 60 -1.23 -0.44 -3.05
N ILE A 61 -1.27 -1.78 -3.02
CA ILE A 61 -0.10 -2.59 -3.38
C ILE A 61 0.37 -2.27 -4.80
N ARG A 62 -0.57 -2.21 -5.75
CA ARG A 62 -0.23 -1.83 -7.13
C ARG A 62 0.40 -0.44 -7.21
N LEU A 63 -0.12 0.51 -6.45
CA LEU A 63 0.44 1.86 -6.38
C LEU A 63 1.87 1.84 -5.82
N PHE A 64 2.11 1.07 -4.76
CA PHE A 64 3.46 0.88 -4.21
C PHE A 64 4.42 0.27 -5.23
N SER A 65 4.02 -0.77 -5.96
CA SER A 65 4.86 -1.38 -7.00
C SER A 65 5.25 -0.38 -8.09
N ILE A 66 4.29 0.44 -8.53
CA ILE A 66 4.51 1.49 -9.54
C ILE A 66 5.49 2.53 -8.99
N VAL A 67 5.20 3.09 -7.81
CA VAL A 67 6.04 4.13 -7.18
C VAL A 67 7.45 3.59 -6.93
N HIS A 68 7.60 2.36 -6.44
CA HIS A 68 8.92 1.75 -6.20
C HIS A 68 9.69 1.57 -7.50
N SER A 69 9.04 1.07 -8.57
CA SER A 69 9.66 0.92 -9.89
C SER A 69 10.17 2.26 -10.43
N GLU A 70 9.36 3.31 -10.35
CA GLU A 70 9.75 4.65 -10.81
C GLU A 70 10.88 5.23 -9.96
N CYS A 71 10.82 5.12 -8.63
CA CYS A 71 11.90 5.56 -7.74
C CYS A 71 13.22 4.80 -7.99
N LYS A 72 13.15 3.51 -8.37
CA LYS A 72 14.34 2.70 -8.66
C LYS A 72 15.11 3.19 -9.89
N VAL A 73 14.43 3.76 -10.89
CA VAL A 73 15.08 4.36 -12.06
C VAL A 73 16.04 5.48 -11.64
N TYR A 74 15.76 6.16 -10.52
CA TYR A 74 16.53 7.30 -10.03
C TYR A 74 17.57 6.97 -8.93
N SER A 75 17.66 5.72 -8.45
CA SER A 75 18.58 5.37 -7.35
C SER A 75 19.29 4.02 -7.55
N GLN A 76 20.62 3.99 -7.40
CA GLN A 76 21.46 2.77 -7.45
C GLN A 76 21.61 2.04 -6.11
N ASP A 77 20.82 2.37 -5.08
CA ASP A 77 20.94 1.75 -3.76
C ASP A 77 20.19 0.40 -3.71
N ASN A 78 20.95 -0.69 -3.82
CA ASN A 78 20.42 -2.05 -3.79
C ASN A 78 19.85 -2.45 -2.42
N SER A 79 20.41 -1.95 -1.32
CA SER A 79 19.97 -2.30 0.03
C SER A 79 18.59 -1.73 0.35
N SER A 80 18.35 -0.48 -0.05
CA SER A 80 17.04 0.15 0.07
C SER A 80 15.98 -0.58 -0.77
N ASN A 81 16.35 -1.06 -1.96
CA ASN A 81 15.44 -1.82 -2.82
C ASN A 81 15.00 -3.15 -2.22
N GLU A 82 15.90 -3.89 -1.57
CA GLU A 82 15.57 -5.15 -0.91
C GLU A 82 14.63 -4.95 0.28
N ALA A 83 14.86 -3.91 1.09
CA ALA A 83 14.00 -3.58 2.20
C ALA A 83 12.57 -3.21 1.76
N VAL A 84 12.42 -2.40 0.69
CA VAL A 84 11.09 -2.08 0.14
C VAL A 84 10.37 -3.33 -0.35
N LYS A 85 11.06 -4.20 -1.09
CA LYS A 85 10.49 -5.47 -1.57
C LYS A 85 10.07 -6.38 -0.43
N ALA A 86 10.83 -6.45 0.66
CA ALA A 86 10.48 -7.28 1.80
C ALA A 86 9.15 -6.86 2.42
N VAL A 87 8.94 -5.55 2.61
CA VAL A 87 7.67 -5.02 3.16
C VAL A 87 6.51 -5.21 2.17
N GLU A 88 6.76 -5.08 0.86
CA GLU A 88 5.77 -5.33 -0.19
C GLU A 88 5.35 -6.81 -0.28
N ILE A 89 6.30 -7.74 -0.22
CA ILE A 89 6.03 -9.19 -0.18
C ILE A 89 5.21 -9.54 1.05
N HIS A 90 5.51 -8.93 2.20
CA HIS A 90 4.73 -9.14 3.41
C HIS A 90 3.28 -8.65 3.22
N LEU A 91 3.07 -7.46 2.64
CA LEU A 91 1.72 -6.93 2.37
C LEU A 91 0.93 -7.80 1.38
N LEU A 92 1.59 -8.33 0.35
CA LEU A 92 1.00 -9.29 -0.59
C LEU A 92 0.56 -10.58 0.11
N SER A 93 1.36 -11.06 1.06
CA SER A 93 1.06 -12.25 1.85
C SER A 93 -0.17 -12.02 2.75
N ILE A 94 -0.25 -10.86 3.40
CA ILE A 94 -1.43 -10.45 4.19
C ILE A 94 -2.66 -10.36 3.30
N LEU A 95 -2.58 -9.70 2.13
CA LEU A 95 -3.72 -9.61 1.21
C LEU A 95 -4.21 -10.99 0.76
N LYS A 96 -3.29 -11.93 0.51
CA LYS A 96 -3.64 -13.31 0.16
C LYS A 96 -4.37 -14.00 1.30
N ALA A 97 -3.90 -13.86 2.54
CA ALA A 97 -4.55 -14.41 3.72
C ALA A 97 -5.94 -13.80 3.93
N VAL A 98 -6.06 -12.47 3.82
CA VAL A 98 -7.33 -11.73 3.93
C VAL A 98 -8.34 -12.22 2.90
N LYS A 99 -7.93 -12.35 1.63
CA LYS A 99 -8.79 -12.89 0.56
C LYS A 99 -9.22 -14.32 0.86
N SER A 100 -8.31 -15.16 1.36
CA SER A 100 -8.63 -16.54 1.71
C SER A 100 -9.67 -16.61 2.83
N ALA A 101 -9.45 -15.88 3.93
CA ALA A 101 -10.36 -15.82 5.07
C ALA A 101 -11.74 -15.29 4.66
N TYR A 102 -11.76 -14.23 3.85
CA TYR A 102 -13.00 -13.66 3.31
C TYR A 102 -13.79 -14.66 2.44
N LEU A 103 -13.13 -15.41 1.56
CA LEU A 103 -13.80 -16.37 0.68
C LEU A 103 -14.45 -17.54 1.42
N VAL A 104 -13.82 -17.99 2.52
CA VAL A 104 -14.34 -19.09 3.35
C VAL A 104 -15.15 -18.61 4.55
N GLN A 105 -15.39 -17.30 4.66
CA GLN A 105 -16.11 -16.65 5.75
C GLN A 105 -15.53 -16.95 7.14
N ASP A 106 -14.21 -17.07 7.25
CA ASP A 106 -13.51 -17.15 8.53
C ASP A 106 -13.36 -15.74 9.12
N THR A 107 -14.41 -15.28 9.80
CA THR A 107 -14.52 -13.90 10.29
C THR A 107 -13.56 -13.60 11.44
N VAL A 108 -13.20 -14.61 12.24
CA VAL A 108 -12.19 -14.47 13.31
C VAL A 108 -10.81 -14.22 12.71
N LEU A 109 -10.37 -15.08 11.77
CA LEU A 109 -9.08 -14.87 11.10
C LEU A 109 -9.07 -13.56 10.30
N LEU A 110 -10.19 -13.22 9.65
CA LEU A 110 -10.32 -11.97 8.91
C LEU A 110 -10.19 -10.76 9.84
N ALA A 111 -10.80 -10.78 11.03
CA ALA A 111 -10.64 -9.74 12.03
C ALA A 111 -9.17 -9.60 12.47
N ASP A 112 -8.51 -10.71 12.83
CA ASP A 112 -7.11 -10.70 13.28
C ASP A 112 -6.18 -10.12 12.22
N LEU A 113 -6.33 -10.55 10.96
CA LEU A 113 -5.53 -10.05 9.84
C LEU A 113 -5.74 -8.54 9.61
N LEU A 114 -6.94 -8.03 9.84
CA LEU A 114 -7.29 -6.64 9.59
C LEU A 114 -6.96 -5.70 10.76
N GLU A 115 -7.07 -6.17 12.00
CA GLU A 115 -6.78 -5.39 13.21
C GLU A 115 -5.29 -5.36 13.54
N TYR A 116 -4.55 -6.43 13.24
CA TYR A 116 -3.16 -6.55 13.64
C TYR A 116 -2.23 -6.56 12.44
N GLU A 117 -2.29 -7.60 11.61
CA GLU A 117 -1.29 -7.82 10.54
C GLU A 117 -1.27 -6.70 9.50
N LEU A 118 -2.45 -6.33 8.97
CA LEU A 118 -2.58 -5.24 8.02
C LEU A 118 -2.20 -3.89 8.65
N GLN A 119 -2.56 -3.65 9.92
CA GLN A 119 -2.25 -2.39 10.59
C GLN A 119 -0.74 -2.23 10.81
N ASP A 120 -0.07 -3.28 11.28
CA ASP A 120 1.37 -3.26 11.50
C ASP A 120 2.11 -3.07 10.18
N ASN A 121 1.78 -3.87 9.16
CA ASN A 121 2.44 -3.76 7.85
C ASN A 121 2.27 -2.36 7.24
N LEU A 122 1.06 -1.81 7.26
CA LEU A 122 0.80 -0.45 6.79
C LEU A 122 1.54 0.62 7.61
N THR A 123 1.73 0.38 8.91
CA THR A 123 2.56 1.24 9.77
C THR A 123 4.03 1.16 9.36
N GLN A 124 4.56 -0.05 9.10
CA GLN A 124 5.92 -0.25 8.57
C GLN A 124 6.14 0.49 7.25
N TRP A 125 5.15 0.48 6.36
CA TRP A 125 5.18 1.29 5.13
C TRP A 125 5.36 2.78 5.43
N LYS A 126 4.61 3.32 6.39
CA LYS A 126 4.69 4.74 6.76
C LYS A 126 6.03 5.13 7.39
N ILE A 127 6.57 4.31 8.28
CA ILE A 127 7.77 4.66 9.06
C ILE A 127 9.08 4.33 8.35
N CYS A 128 9.11 3.26 7.56
CA CYS A 128 10.33 2.79 6.90
C CYS A 128 10.32 3.17 5.42
N VAL A 129 9.30 2.70 4.67
CA VAL A 129 9.33 2.71 3.20
C VAL A 129 9.06 4.08 2.62
N ILE A 130 8.01 4.78 3.04
CA ILE A 130 7.66 6.10 2.49
C ILE A 130 8.81 7.11 2.67
N PRO A 131 9.48 7.21 3.83
CA PRO A 131 10.66 8.06 3.97
C PRO A 131 11.80 7.69 3.01
N MET A 132 11.99 6.39 2.73
CA MET A 132 12.97 5.94 1.74
C MET A 132 12.57 6.38 0.33
N LEU A 133 11.32 6.15 -0.08
CA LEU A 133 10.78 6.58 -1.36
C LEU A 133 10.88 8.11 -1.56
N LYS A 134 10.63 8.89 -0.50
CA LYS A 134 10.84 10.35 -0.51
C LYS A 134 12.30 10.71 -0.77
N ARG A 135 13.26 10.05 -0.13
CA ARG A 135 14.69 10.29 -0.38
C ARG A 135 15.08 9.92 -1.81
N MET A 136 14.53 8.83 -2.35
CA MET A 136 14.78 8.40 -3.73
C MET A 136 14.17 9.37 -4.75
N SER A 137 12.99 9.93 -4.46
CA SER A 137 12.31 10.88 -5.36
C SER A 137 12.88 12.30 -5.33
N HIS A 138 13.66 12.67 -4.30
CA HIS A 138 14.24 14.02 -4.17
C HIS A 138 15.70 14.13 -4.65
N ARG A 139 16.36 13.01 -5.00
CA ARG A 139 17.76 12.99 -5.46
C ARG A 139 17.92 13.16 -6.98
N SER A 140 16.85 13.45 -7.70
CA SER A 140 16.82 13.77 -9.14
C SER A 140 17.08 15.25 -9.42
#